data_AF-A0A1I6T8V3-F1
#
_entry.id   AF-A0A1I6T8V3-F1
#
_cell.length_a   1.000
_cell.length_b   1.000
_cell.length_c   1.000
_cell.angle_alpha   90.00
_cell.angle_beta   90.00
_cell.angle_gamma   90.00
#
_symmetry.space_group_name_H-M   'P 1'
#
loop_
_entity.id
_entity.type
_entity.pdbx_description
1 polymer ?
#
loop_
_entity_poly.entity_id
_entity_poly.type
_entity_poly.pdbx_seq_one_letter_code
_entity_poly.pdbx_strand_id
1 'polypeptide(L)'
;MEGQPVHKDESKAVSDVLQELSNTSHVQIRSSVELAARVSEAAQDEDEKRTDNGQGPLRRRTDYRTVRNAPRSLSLTPWQIIHAIGLGAASARQGAGRGLAEHWGSLRYIQALESNEGDYLRLSSEGRDLLRFYKATQSGEIGTGFASLLAEKLVRSRYPDHSVSVVPADVALKAGWTLRSASGTGARPEPLQRRPHFFVEAWQPGQPSKVLLVSSKGTHSSVQQVHKQLSTASAHVESVHIGPYGTVPYLLIGTEIPKKESLALHMLEAPGTTVLRPSGETSEADLDLTLDQGNRMAEVVQHTERGRTTIPGFQVLPESFPWFSAVLARTEAATLTAFTGGGKPTAQYLTKEQGQRHFQHNVHADTDKLRDAAHQIHGIDFVGTDHIYRLNGTRVEAFSGLRKSLYMHLHHGRVNEYRRAVHELRDQWPGRSTAKHWSAVSIRADGTVLAIRLREE
;
A
#
# COMPACT_ATOMS: atom_id res chain seq x y z
N MET A 1 -30.37 -25.64 -37.52
CA MET A 1 -30.06 -25.35 -36.11
C MET A 1 -28.75 -26.04 -35.79
N GLU A 2 -27.64 -25.41 -36.15
CA GLU A 2 -26.31 -25.86 -35.74
C GLU A 2 -26.03 -25.28 -34.36
N GLY A 3 -25.77 -26.17 -33.40
CA GLY A 3 -25.40 -25.79 -32.05
C GLY A 3 -24.09 -25.01 -32.07
N GLN A 4 -24.12 -23.80 -31.49
CA GLN A 4 -22.90 -23.09 -31.16
C GLN A 4 -22.03 -23.98 -30.24
N PRO A 5 -20.71 -24.06 -30.48
CA PRO A 5 -19.83 -24.73 -29.54
C PRO A 5 -19.83 -23.92 -28.24
N VAL A 6 -20.34 -24.52 -27.17
CA VAL A 6 -20.07 -24.07 -25.81
C VAL A 6 -18.57 -24.16 -25.65
N HIS A 7 -17.87 -23.03 -25.61
CA HIS A 7 -16.50 -22.98 -25.13
C HIS A 7 -16.51 -23.51 -23.70
N LYS A 8 -16.19 -24.79 -23.52
CA LYS A 8 -15.65 -25.29 -22.26
C LYS A 8 -14.30 -24.61 -22.11
N ASP A 9 -14.29 -23.48 -21.41
CA ASP A 9 -13.04 -22.97 -20.84
C ASP A 9 -12.63 -24.02 -19.80
N GLU A 10 -11.73 -24.93 -20.18
CA GLU A 10 -11.17 -25.90 -19.24
C GLU A 10 -10.42 -25.11 -18.18
N SER A 11 -10.94 -25.10 -16.95
CA SER A 11 -10.29 -24.44 -15.84
C SER A 11 -8.87 -24.96 -15.70
N LYS A 12 -7.89 -24.06 -15.69
CA LYS A 12 -6.48 -24.40 -15.56
C LYS A 12 -6.22 -25.33 -14.37
N ALA A 13 -5.32 -26.30 -14.54
CA ALA A 13 -4.92 -27.18 -13.46
C ALA A 13 -4.31 -26.38 -12.30
N VAL A 14 -4.64 -26.75 -11.07
CA VAL A 14 -4.21 -26.00 -9.88
C VAL A 14 -2.70 -25.99 -9.71
N SER A 15 -2.01 -27.07 -10.08
CA SER A 15 -0.54 -27.12 -10.13
C SER A 15 0.05 -25.98 -10.98
N ASP A 16 -0.54 -25.75 -12.14
CA ASP A 16 -0.03 -24.79 -13.13
C ASP A 16 -0.28 -23.36 -12.64
N VAL A 17 -1.47 -23.11 -12.06
CA VAL A 17 -1.78 -21.83 -11.40
C VAL A 17 -0.77 -21.53 -10.29
N LEU A 18 -0.49 -22.50 -9.43
CA LEU A 18 0.44 -22.31 -8.32
C LEU A 18 1.89 -22.10 -8.79
N GLN A 19 2.29 -22.76 -9.89
CA GLN A 19 3.61 -22.54 -10.49
C GLN A 19 3.74 -21.13 -11.05
N GLU A 20 2.72 -20.61 -11.75
CA GLU A 20 2.73 -19.26 -12.32
C GLU A 20 2.84 -18.15 -11.28
N LEU A 21 2.27 -18.35 -10.09
CA LEU A 21 2.43 -17.41 -8.97
C LEU A 21 3.89 -17.19 -8.59
N SER A 22 4.76 -18.18 -8.82
CA SER A 22 6.18 -18.14 -8.50
C SER A 22 7.06 -17.66 -9.66
N ASN A 23 6.53 -17.62 -10.89
CA ASN A 23 7.28 -17.21 -12.07
C ASN A 23 7.56 -15.71 -12.01
N THR A 24 8.81 -15.34 -12.30
CA THR A 24 9.20 -13.93 -12.39
C THR A 24 8.76 -13.38 -13.74
N SER A 25 8.12 -12.22 -13.69
CA SER A 25 7.63 -11.49 -14.85
C SER A 25 8.00 -10.01 -14.73
N HIS A 26 7.73 -9.25 -15.79
CA HIS A 26 8.05 -7.83 -15.89
C HIS A 26 6.80 -6.98 -16.08
N VAL A 27 6.83 -5.78 -15.51
CA VAL A 27 5.87 -4.72 -15.83
C VAL A 27 6.62 -3.51 -16.34
N GLN A 28 6.18 -2.96 -17.47
CA GLN A 28 6.80 -1.77 -18.05
C GLN A 28 6.61 -0.56 -17.14
N ILE A 29 7.62 0.29 -17.05
CA ILE A 29 7.56 1.55 -16.33
C ILE A 29 7.76 2.69 -17.31
N ARG A 30 6.85 3.66 -17.27
CA ARG A 30 6.81 4.84 -18.13
C ARG A 30 6.92 6.09 -17.26
N SER A 31 8.00 6.83 -17.46
CA SER A 31 8.18 8.18 -16.90
C SER A 31 8.85 9.05 -17.96
N SER A 32 8.16 10.10 -18.40
CA SER A 32 8.63 10.94 -19.50
C SER A 32 8.11 12.37 -19.36
N VAL A 33 8.78 13.31 -20.04
CA VAL A 33 8.35 14.71 -20.10
C VAL A 33 6.98 14.80 -20.77
N GLU A 34 6.76 13.99 -21.82
CA GLU A 34 5.47 13.85 -22.50
C GLU A 34 4.36 13.45 -21.51
N LEU A 35 4.60 12.45 -20.65
CA LEU A 35 3.63 12.03 -19.63
C LEU A 35 3.28 13.20 -18.69
N ALA A 36 4.27 13.95 -18.21
CA ALA A 36 4.04 15.10 -17.36
C ALA A 36 3.17 16.17 -18.07
N ALA A 37 3.50 16.49 -19.32
CA ALA A 37 2.74 17.45 -20.12
C ALA A 37 1.28 17.00 -20.34
N ARG A 38 1.05 15.72 -20.65
CA ARG A 38 -0.29 15.16 -20.83
C ARG A 38 -1.12 15.13 -19.55
N VAL A 39 -0.48 14.94 -18.40
CA VAL A 39 -1.16 15.03 -17.10
C VAL A 39 -1.53 16.49 -16.79
N SER A 40 -0.69 17.46 -17.16
CA SER A 40 -1.01 18.89 -17.02
C SER A 40 -2.15 19.33 -17.95
N GLU A 41 -2.16 18.88 -19.20
CA GLU A 41 -3.27 19.09 -20.15
C GLU A 41 -4.58 18.53 -19.59
N ALA A 42 -4.57 17.28 -19.10
CA ALA A 42 -5.75 16.66 -18.49
C ALA A 42 -6.23 17.40 -17.22
N ALA A 43 -5.33 18.06 -16.49
CA ALA A 43 -5.66 18.85 -15.31
C ALA A 43 -6.31 20.20 -15.66
N GLN A 44 -5.88 20.82 -16.78
CA GLN A 44 -6.48 22.04 -17.33
C GLN A 44 -7.89 21.75 -17.86
N ASP A 45 -8.05 20.70 -18.66
CA ASP A 45 -9.36 20.24 -19.15
C ASP A 45 -10.38 19.98 -18.03
N GLU A 46 -9.91 19.44 -16.90
CA GLU A 46 -10.74 19.21 -15.73
C GLU A 46 -11.14 20.53 -15.06
N ASP A 47 -10.21 21.49 -14.94
CA ASP A 47 -10.48 22.78 -14.32
C ASP A 47 -11.41 23.66 -15.15
N GLU A 48 -11.29 23.64 -16.47
CA GLU A 48 -12.23 24.32 -17.39
C GLU A 48 -13.64 23.77 -17.16
N LYS A 49 -13.80 22.44 -17.22
CA LYS A 49 -15.10 21.78 -16.97
C LYS A 49 -15.65 22.09 -15.58
N ARG A 50 -14.81 22.16 -14.56
CA ARG A 50 -15.26 22.51 -13.20
C ARG A 50 -15.67 23.98 -13.09
N THR A 51 -14.98 24.86 -13.80
CA THR A 51 -15.30 26.29 -13.86
C THR A 51 -16.64 26.50 -14.57
N ASP A 52 -16.88 25.81 -15.67
CA ASP A 52 -18.16 25.80 -16.39
C ASP A 52 -19.31 25.29 -15.50
N ASN A 53 -19.02 24.35 -14.59
CA ASN A 53 -19.97 23.83 -13.61
C ASN A 53 -20.07 24.66 -12.31
N GLY A 54 -19.39 25.82 -12.22
CA GLY A 54 -19.43 26.71 -11.06
C GLY A 54 -18.68 26.21 -9.81
N GLN A 55 -17.83 25.20 -9.94
CA GLN A 55 -17.10 24.55 -8.84
C GLN A 55 -15.69 25.12 -8.62
N GLY A 56 -15.18 25.91 -9.56
CA GLY A 56 -13.82 26.43 -9.58
C GLY A 56 -12.75 25.35 -9.80
N PRO A 57 -11.48 25.75 -10.02
CA PRO A 57 -10.39 24.82 -10.26
C PRO A 57 -10.14 23.94 -9.03
N LEU A 58 -9.76 22.69 -9.26
CA LEU A 58 -9.44 21.77 -8.17
C LEU A 58 -8.03 22.04 -7.65
N ARG A 59 -7.90 22.27 -6.33
CA ARG A 59 -6.60 22.45 -5.68
C ARG A 59 -5.74 21.18 -5.84
N ARG A 60 -4.59 21.32 -6.48
CA ARG A 60 -3.67 20.22 -6.77
C ARG A 60 -2.22 20.66 -6.91
N ARG A 61 -1.29 19.72 -6.75
CA ARG A 61 0.14 19.93 -7.06
C ARG A 61 0.37 19.85 -8.57
N THR A 62 1.17 20.76 -9.12
CA THR A 62 1.49 20.84 -10.57
C THR A 62 2.98 20.81 -10.85
N ASP A 63 3.81 20.69 -9.82
CA ASP A 63 5.28 20.68 -9.88
C ASP A 63 5.88 19.30 -10.18
N TYR A 64 5.05 18.34 -10.60
CA TYR A 64 5.49 17.00 -10.94
C TYR A 64 6.31 16.98 -12.24
N ARG A 65 7.26 16.06 -12.30
CA ARG A 65 8.22 15.86 -13.39
C ARG A 65 8.56 14.39 -13.57
N THR A 66 9.40 14.11 -14.55
CA THR A 66 9.94 12.77 -14.80
C THR A 66 10.69 12.25 -13.57
N VAL A 67 10.55 10.96 -13.27
CA VAL A 67 11.27 10.34 -12.17
C VAL A 67 12.75 10.19 -12.54
N ARG A 68 13.64 10.76 -11.72
CA ARG A 68 15.09 10.63 -11.92
C ARG A 68 15.50 9.16 -11.82
N ASN A 69 16.24 8.68 -12.81
CA ASN A 69 16.72 7.29 -12.89
C ASN A 69 15.58 6.27 -12.76
N ALA A 70 14.41 6.57 -13.33
CA ALA A 70 13.28 5.64 -13.36
C ALA A 70 13.73 4.29 -13.95
N PRO A 71 13.48 3.16 -13.27
CA PRO A 71 13.73 1.85 -13.85
C PRO A 71 12.82 1.68 -15.09
N ARG A 72 13.30 0.96 -16.11
CA ARG A 72 12.51 0.66 -17.32
C ARG A 72 11.43 -0.39 -17.07
N SER A 73 11.65 -1.26 -16.10
CA SER A 73 10.72 -2.32 -15.72
C SER A 73 10.81 -2.68 -14.23
N LEU A 74 9.71 -3.25 -13.74
CA LEU A 74 9.62 -3.89 -12.44
C LEU A 74 9.57 -5.40 -12.63
N SER A 75 10.62 -6.12 -12.21
CA SER A 75 10.63 -7.57 -12.13
C SER A 75 10.00 -8.01 -10.82
N LEU A 76 9.00 -8.89 -10.89
CA LEU A 76 8.28 -9.42 -9.73
C LEU A 76 7.51 -10.69 -10.11
N THR A 77 7.01 -11.41 -9.12
CA THR A 77 6.06 -12.51 -9.34
C THR A 77 4.62 -12.05 -9.07
N PRO A 78 3.59 -12.69 -9.66
CA PRO A 78 2.20 -12.43 -9.29
C PRO A 78 1.95 -12.55 -7.79
N TRP A 79 2.62 -13.49 -7.13
CA TRP A 79 2.52 -13.69 -5.68
C TRP A 79 3.05 -12.51 -4.86
N GLN A 80 4.08 -11.80 -5.33
CA GLN A 80 4.57 -10.58 -4.68
C GLN A 80 3.54 -9.45 -4.74
N ILE A 81 2.77 -9.34 -5.82
CA ILE A 81 1.69 -8.34 -5.93
C ILE A 81 0.57 -8.69 -4.94
N ILE A 82 0.15 -9.96 -4.90
CA ILE A 82 -0.89 -10.43 -3.98
C ILE A 82 -0.47 -10.18 -2.53
N HIS A 83 0.81 -10.44 -2.20
CA HIS A 83 1.38 -10.10 -0.90
C HIS A 83 1.26 -8.59 -0.59
N ALA A 84 1.64 -7.71 -1.52
CA ALA A 84 1.52 -6.26 -1.32
C ALA A 84 0.06 -5.79 -1.15
N ILE A 85 -0.89 -6.40 -1.89
CA ILE A 85 -2.33 -6.12 -1.74
C ILE A 85 -2.82 -6.57 -0.35
N GLY A 86 -2.49 -7.81 0.05
CA GLY A 86 -2.88 -8.36 1.33
C GLY A 86 -2.35 -7.54 2.51
N LEU A 87 -1.09 -7.11 2.44
CA LEU A 87 -0.47 -6.27 3.46
C LEU A 87 -1.14 -4.88 3.54
N GLY A 88 -1.40 -4.25 2.38
CA GLY A 88 -2.10 -2.96 2.34
C GLY A 88 -3.56 -3.04 2.83
N ALA A 89 -4.23 -4.16 2.59
CA ALA A 89 -5.60 -4.40 3.05
C ALA A 89 -5.68 -4.73 4.55
N ALA A 90 -4.66 -5.38 5.12
CA ALA A 90 -4.67 -5.83 6.52
C ALA A 90 -4.90 -4.70 7.55
N SER A 91 -4.46 -3.47 7.25
CA SER A 91 -4.67 -2.29 8.11
C SER A 91 -5.82 -1.40 7.67
N ALA A 92 -6.37 -1.62 6.48
CA ALA A 92 -7.48 -0.84 5.96
C ALA A 92 -8.73 -1.16 6.79
N ARG A 93 -9.07 -0.24 7.71
CA ARG A 93 -10.31 -0.15 8.51
C ARG A 93 -11.23 -1.36 8.35
N GLN A 94 -11.39 -2.23 9.36
CA GLN A 94 -12.69 -2.84 9.72
C GLN A 94 -12.60 -3.86 10.87
N GLY A 95 -13.75 -4.10 11.52
CA GLY A 95 -14.00 -4.96 12.69
C GLY A 95 -13.34 -6.34 12.71
N ALA A 96 -13.29 -6.91 13.92
CA ALA A 96 -12.58 -8.14 14.28
C ALA A 96 -12.93 -9.42 13.47
N GLY A 97 -13.99 -9.43 12.65
CA GLY A 97 -14.30 -10.52 11.70
C GLY A 97 -13.94 -10.24 10.23
N ARG A 98 -13.71 -8.97 9.87
CA ARG A 98 -13.41 -8.55 8.50
C ARG A 98 -11.92 -8.50 8.21
N GLY A 99 -11.07 -8.15 9.18
CA GLY A 99 -9.62 -8.07 8.96
C GLY A 99 -8.97 -9.37 8.45
N LEU A 100 -9.39 -10.53 8.99
CA LEU A 100 -8.89 -11.82 8.50
C LEU A 100 -9.44 -12.15 7.11
N ALA A 101 -10.74 -11.94 6.87
CA ALA A 101 -11.35 -12.19 5.56
C ALA A 101 -10.84 -11.24 4.46
N GLU A 102 -10.45 -10.01 4.81
CA GLU A 102 -10.05 -8.97 3.86
C GLU A 102 -8.57 -9.09 3.44
N HIS A 103 -7.63 -9.44 4.33
CA HIS A 103 -6.25 -9.71 3.89
C HIS A 103 -6.18 -10.98 3.01
N TRP A 104 -6.94 -12.03 3.36
CA TRP A 104 -7.18 -13.18 2.48
C TRP A 104 -8.01 -12.84 1.24
N GLY A 105 -8.71 -11.71 1.26
CA GLY A 105 -9.42 -11.16 0.10
C GLY A 105 -8.50 -10.88 -1.08
N SER A 106 -7.19 -10.69 -0.87
CA SER A 106 -6.19 -10.59 -1.94
C SER A 106 -6.05 -11.88 -2.77
N LEU A 107 -6.35 -13.05 -2.20
CA LEU A 107 -6.25 -14.35 -2.88
C LEU A 107 -7.23 -14.48 -4.06
N ARG A 108 -8.27 -13.64 -4.13
CA ARG A 108 -9.17 -13.57 -5.31
C ARG A 108 -8.44 -13.17 -6.60
N TYR A 109 -7.23 -12.62 -6.49
CA TYR A 109 -6.40 -12.22 -7.63
C TYR A 109 -5.37 -13.28 -8.05
N ILE A 110 -5.40 -14.50 -7.48
CA ILE A 110 -4.45 -15.57 -7.80
C ILE A 110 -4.41 -15.93 -9.28
N GLN A 111 -5.56 -15.91 -9.94
CA GLN A 111 -5.65 -16.16 -11.37
C GLN A 111 -5.88 -14.87 -12.15
N ALA A 112 -5.69 -13.67 -11.59
CA ALA A 112 -6.00 -12.42 -12.30
C ALA A 112 -4.90 -11.98 -13.27
N LEU A 113 -3.67 -12.42 -13.05
CA LEU A 113 -2.49 -12.02 -13.80
C LEU A 113 -1.76 -13.24 -14.33
N GLU A 114 -1.24 -13.13 -15.54
CA GLU A 114 -0.41 -14.15 -16.19
C GLU A 114 0.74 -13.49 -16.96
N SER A 115 1.78 -14.26 -17.26
CA SER A 115 2.85 -13.80 -18.16
C SER A 115 2.44 -14.00 -19.62
N ASN A 116 2.79 -13.06 -20.48
CA ASN A 116 2.77 -13.29 -21.92
C ASN A 116 4.08 -13.94 -22.40
N GLU A 117 4.18 -14.19 -23.72
CA GLU A 117 5.37 -14.82 -24.34
C GLU A 117 6.68 -14.04 -24.15
N GLY A 118 6.61 -12.75 -23.82
CA GLY A 118 7.78 -11.91 -23.54
C GLY A 118 8.05 -11.70 -22.04
N ASP A 119 7.50 -12.56 -21.18
CA ASP A 119 7.56 -12.48 -19.72
C ASP A 119 7.01 -11.16 -19.13
N TYR A 120 6.13 -10.47 -19.86
CA TYR A 120 5.42 -9.30 -19.33
C TYR A 120 4.06 -9.70 -18.76
N LEU A 121 3.72 -9.14 -17.59
CA LEU A 121 2.42 -9.39 -16.99
C LEU A 121 1.30 -8.78 -17.83
N ARG A 122 0.24 -9.55 -18.01
CA ARG A 122 -1.06 -9.13 -18.55
C ARG A 122 -2.20 -9.66 -17.68
N LEU A 123 -3.43 -9.21 -17.95
CA LEU A 123 -4.60 -9.89 -17.41
C LEU A 123 -4.78 -11.26 -18.07
N SER A 124 -5.05 -12.27 -17.26
CA SER A 124 -5.47 -13.60 -17.73
C SER A 124 -6.90 -13.60 -18.31
N SER A 125 -7.36 -14.75 -18.81
CA SER A 125 -8.79 -15.00 -19.10
C SER A 125 -9.69 -14.68 -17.92
N GLU A 126 -9.40 -15.25 -16.76
CA GLU A 126 -10.17 -15.12 -15.52
C GLU A 126 -10.14 -13.67 -15.01
N GLY A 127 -8.99 -13.01 -15.12
CA GLY A 127 -8.84 -11.60 -14.76
C GLY A 127 -9.66 -10.65 -15.65
N ARG A 128 -9.99 -11.05 -16.88
CA ARG A 128 -10.82 -10.29 -17.82
C ARG A 128 -12.32 -10.51 -17.60
N ASP A 129 -12.71 -11.70 -17.18
CA ASP A 129 -14.11 -12.13 -17.03
C ASP A 129 -14.73 -11.67 -15.70
N LEU A 130 -14.72 -10.35 -15.48
CA LEU A 130 -15.34 -9.74 -14.32
C LEU A 130 -16.56 -8.91 -14.72
N LEU A 131 -17.62 -9.04 -13.91
CA LEU A 131 -18.78 -8.14 -13.98
C LEU A 131 -18.29 -6.68 -13.92
N ARG A 132 -18.95 -5.81 -14.70
CA ARG A 132 -18.54 -4.41 -14.89
C ARG A 132 -18.27 -3.66 -13.58
N PHE A 133 -19.00 -3.96 -12.51
CA PHE A 133 -18.87 -3.32 -11.20
C PHE A 133 -17.62 -3.74 -10.41
N TYR A 134 -17.00 -4.89 -10.71
CA TYR A 134 -15.77 -5.33 -10.06
C TYR A 134 -14.50 -4.73 -10.67
N LYS A 135 -14.56 -4.16 -11.87
CA LYS A 135 -13.39 -3.62 -12.59
C LYS A 135 -12.75 -2.43 -11.87
N ALA A 136 -13.55 -1.54 -11.29
CA ALA A 136 -13.02 -0.41 -10.52
C ALA A 136 -12.28 -0.88 -9.26
N THR A 137 -12.86 -1.84 -8.54
CA THR A 137 -12.22 -2.45 -7.35
C THR A 137 -10.95 -3.21 -7.72
N GLN A 138 -10.99 -4.08 -8.74
CA GLN A 138 -9.82 -4.81 -9.22
C GLN A 138 -8.68 -3.88 -9.61
N SER A 139 -8.93 -2.91 -10.50
CA SER A 139 -7.89 -1.98 -10.92
C SER A 139 -7.37 -1.10 -9.78
N GLY A 140 -8.24 -0.67 -8.86
CA GLY A 140 -7.83 0.08 -7.67
C GLY A 140 -6.89 -0.69 -6.76
N GLU A 141 -7.22 -1.95 -6.45
CA GLU A 141 -6.42 -2.77 -5.53
C GLU A 141 -5.14 -3.30 -6.19
N ILE A 142 -5.23 -3.82 -7.41
CA ILE A 142 -4.05 -4.23 -8.19
C ILE A 142 -3.10 -3.04 -8.36
N GLY A 143 -3.63 -1.87 -8.72
CA GLY A 143 -2.83 -0.65 -8.85
C GLY A 143 -2.21 -0.19 -7.53
N THR A 144 -2.89 -0.41 -6.41
CA THR A 144 -2.35 -0.14 -5.07
C THR A 144 -1.19 -1.08 -4.73
N GLY A 145 -1.31 -2.38 -5.05
CA GLY A 145 -0.22 -3.36 -4.88
C GLY A 145 1.02 -3.03 -5.71
N PHE A 146 0.85 -2.73 -7.00
CA PHE A 146 1.96 -2.31 -7.87
C PHE A 146 2.62 -1.01 -7.40
N ALA A 147 1.82 0.00 -7.02
CA ALA A 147 2.35 1.27 -6.54
C ALA A 147 3.15 1.12 -5.24
N SER A 148 2.71 0.24 -4.33
CA SER A 148 3.45 -0.08 -3.10
C SER A 148 4.83 -0.67 -3.42
N LEU A 149 4.87 -1.74 -4.23
CA LEU A 149 6.12 -2.40 -4.63
C LEU A 149 7.07 -1.46 -5.39
N LEU A 150 6.51 -0.66 -6.29
CA LEU A 150 7.30 0.26 -7.10
C LEU A 150 7.86 1.41 -6.25
N ALA A 151 7.07 1.98 -5.34
CA ALA A 151 7.53 3.03 -4.45
C ALA A 151 8.61 2.50 -3.50
N GLU A 152 8.42 1.31 -2.93
CA GLU A 152 9.45 0.65 -2.10
C GLU A 152 10.76 0.47 -2.86
N LYS A 153 10.72 -0.08 -4.09
CA LYS A 153 11.91 -0.27 -4.93
C LYS A 153 12.62 1.05 -5.24
N LEU A 154 11.85 2.09 -5.59
CA LEU A 154 12.40 3.42 -5.90
C LEU A 154 13.08 4.05 -4.68
N VAL A 155 12.42 4.00 -3.52
CA VAL A 155 12.95 4.60 -2.29
C VAL A 155 14.19 3.85 -1.81
N ARG A 156 14.20 2.51 -1.89
CA ARG A 156 15.38 1.70 -1.56
C ARG A 156 16.56 2.00 -2.49
N SER A 157 16.30 2.21 -3.78
CA SER A 157 17.33 2.63 -4.74
C SER A 157 17.91 4.01 -4.42
N ARG A 158 17.09 4.94 -3.94
CA ARG A 158 17.53 6.30 -3.53
C ARG A 158 18.27 6.31 -2.20
N TYR A 159 17.93 5.38 -1.32
CA TYR A 159 18.42 5.30 0.06
C TYR A 159 18.79 3.84 0.38
N PRO A 160 19.91 3.34 -0.16
CA PRO A 160 20.27 1.92 -0.07
C PRO A 160 20.57 1.48 1.37
N ASP A 161 21.07 2.39 2.20
CA ASP A 161 21.36 2.12 3.61
C ASP A 161 20.13 2.28 4.52
N HIS A 162 18.94 2.54 3.99
CA HIS A 162 17.73 2.74 4.78
C HIS A 162 16.78 1.54 4.67
N SER A 163 16.12 1.22 5.78
CA SER A 163 14.90 0.42 5.76
C SER A 163 13.77 1.23 5.16
N VAL A 164 12.91 0.59 4.38
CA VAL A 164 11.80 1.26 3.68
C VAL A 164 10.47 0.65 4.13
N SER A 165 9.59 1.51 4.64
CA SER A 165 8.26 1.14 5.11
C SER A 165 7.19 1.82 4.25
N VAL A 166 6.18 1.07 3.82
CA VAL A 166 5.02 1.59 3.08
C VAL A 166 3.82 1.62 4.01
N VAL A 167 3.47 2.81 4.50
CA VAL A 167 2.50 3.01 5.59
C VAL A 167 1.18 3.57 5.03
N PRO A 168 0.04 2.91 5.25
CA PRO A 168 -1.26 3.37 4.75
C PRO A 168 -1.66 4.73 5.33
N ALA A 169 -1.79 5.72 4.44
CA ALA A 169 -1.94 7.11 4.87
C ALA A 169 -3.30 7.39 5.52
N ASP A 170 -4.38 6.74 5.09
CA ASP A 170 -5.70 6.87 5.74
C ASP A 170 -5.67 6.41 7.21
N VAL A 171 -4.89 5.37 7.52
CA VAL A 171 -4.75 4.86 8.89
C VAL A 171 -3.85 5.78 9.70
N ALA A 172 -2.70 6.18 9.18
CA ALA A 172 -1.78 7.08 9.88
C ALA A 172 -2.45 8.44 10.22
N LEU A 173 -3.14 9.06 9.26
CA LEU A 173 -3.81 10.36 9.48
C LEU A 173 -4.91 10.30 10.55
N LYS A 174 -5.54 9.16 10.78
CA LYS A 174 -6.55 9.04 11.85
C LYS A 174 -5.97 9.13 13.26
N ALA A 175 -4.66 9.00 13.43
CA ALA A 175 -4.03 9.21 14.73
C ALA A 175 -4.17 10.66 15.21
N GLY A 176 -4.14 11.63 14.30
CA GLY A 176 -4.09 13.05 14.62
C GLY A 176 -5.35 13.84 14.31
N TRP A 177 -6.19 13.34 13.40
CA TRP A 177 -7.33 14.09 12.89
C TRP A 177 -8.62 13.27 12.97
N THR A 178 -9.67 13.91 13.48
CA THR A 178 -11.01 13.35 13.46
C THR A 178 -11.54 13.38 12.05
N LEU A 179 -11.45 12.25 11.36
CA LEU A 179 -12.00 12.05 10.03
C LEU A 179 -13.50 11.76 10.11
N ARG A 180 -14.29 12.54 10.85
CA ARG A 180 -15.77 12.56 10.85
C ARG A 180 -16.23 13.99 10.52
N SER A 181 -17.41 14.16 9.91
CA SER A 181 -17.95 15.50 9.67
C SER A 181 -18.38 16.08 11.03
N ALA A 182 -17.87 17.26 11.40
CA ALA A 182 -18.16 17.88 12.70
C ALA A 182 -19.65 18.16 12.93
N SER A 183 -20.44 18.30 11.87
CA SER A 183 -21.88 18.57 11.92
C SER A 183 -22.78 17.36 11.63
N GLY A 184 -22.22 16.19 11.32
CA GLY A 184 -23.00 14.98 11.02
C GLY A 184 -23.86 15.00 9.74
N THR A 185 -24.03 16.15 9.07
CA THR A 185 -25.00 16.32 7.97
C THR A 185 -24.47 17.00 6.71
N GLY A 186 -23.15 16.99 6.47
CA GLY A 186 -22.56 17.55 5.25
C GLY A 186 -21.33 16.78 4.76
N ALA A 187 -21.14 16.76 3.43
CA ALA A 187 -19.90 16.30 2.80
C ALA A 187 -18.74 17.21 3.24
N ARG A 188 -17.56 16.63 3.49
CA ARG A 188 -16.39 17.43 3.88
C ARG A 188 -15.99 18.37 2.75
N PRO A 189 -15.42 19.55 3.04
CA PRO A 189 -14.83 20.37 2.00
C PRO A 189 -13.75 19.57 1.25
N GLU A 190 -13.71 19.71 -0.07
CA GLU A 190 -12.52 19.35 -0.85
C GLU A 190 -11.37 20.23 -0.33
N PRO A 191 -10.26 19.67 0.21
CA PRO A 191 -9.61 18.42 -0.14
C PRO A 191 -9.63 17.33 0.95
N LEU A 192 -10.36 17.50 2.06
CA LEU A 192 -10.39 16.52 3.17
C LEU A 192 -11.04 15.18 2.80
N GLN A 193 -11.68 15.12 1.62
CA GLN A 193 -12.16 13.90 0.99
C GLN A 193 -11.03 13.09 0.34
N ARG A 194 -9.93 13.74 -0.04
CA ARG A 194 -8.79 13.15 -0.74
C ARG A 194 -7.65 12.92 0.25
N ARG A 195 -6.84 11.91 -0.05
CA ARG A 195 -5.61 11.60 0.69
C ARG A 195 -4.71 10.70 -0.15
N PRO A 196 -3.38 10.79 0.01
CA PRO A 196 -2.47 9.83 -0.61
C PRO A 196 -2.83 8.41 -0.15
N HIS A 197 -2.37 7.41 -0.89
CA HIS A 197 -2.58 6.01 -0.52
C HIS A 197 -1.58 5.62 0.57
N PHE A 198 -0.34 6.09 0.45
CA PHE A 198 0.74 5.73 1.36
C PHE A 198 1.60 6.93 1.76
N PHE A 199 2.14 6.86 2.97
CA PHE A 199 3.44 7.43 3.30
C PHE A 199 4.49 6.37 3.01
N VAL A 200 5.59 6.73 2.36
CA VAL A 200 6.76 5.85 2.25
C VAL A 200 7.89 6.47 3.04
N GLU A 201 8.34 5.75 4.06
CA GLU A 201 9.37 6.17 4.99
C GLU A 201 10.68 5.44 4.67
N ALA A 202 11.77 6.20 4.51
CA ALA A 202 13.12 5.68 4.56
C ALA A 202 13.74 6.02 5.91
N TRP A 203 14.10 5.00 6.69
CA TRP A 203 14.64 5.14 8.03
C TRP A 203 15.94 4.35 8.20
N GLN A 204 16.85 4.92 8.99
CA GLN A 204 18.02 4.20 9.50
C GLN A 204 18.33 4.69 10.92
N PRO A 205 18.94 3.85 11.76
CA PRO A 205 19.30 4.23 13.13
C PRO A 205 20.11 5.54 13.20
N GLY A 206 19.73 6.44 14.10
CA GLY A 206 20.46 7.68 14.34
C GLY A 206 20.33 8.73 13.25
N GLN A 207 19.48 8.51 12.24
CA GLN A 207 19.16 9.52 11.23
C GLN A 207 17.68 9.87 11.20
N PRO A 208 17.35 11.15 10.95
CA PRO A 208 15.98 11.58 10.72
C PRO A 208 15.31 10.83 9.56
N SER A 209 14.06 10.40 9.77
CA SER A 209 13.27 9.75 8.73
C SER A 209 13.02 10.67 7.54
N LYS A 210 13.09 10.10 6.34
CA LYS A 210 12.71 10.76 5.09
C LYS A 210 11.36 10.21 4.67
N VAL A 211 10.38 11.07 4.47
CA VAL A 211 9.01 10.66 4.15
C VAL A 211 8.58 11.27 2.84
N LEU A 212 7.97 10.46 1.98
CA LEU A 212 7.32 10.92 0.76
C LEU A 212 5.86 10.44 0.71
N LEU A 213 5.03 11.18 -0.03
CA LEU A 213 3.65 10.82 -0.28
C LEU A 213 3.53 9.98 -1.55
N VAL A 214 2.72 8.93 -1.55
CA VAL A 214 2.40 8.17 -2.77
C VAL A 214 0.91 8.18 -2.99
N SER A 215 0.49 8.57 -4.20
CA SER A 215 -0.89 8.40 -4.65
C SER A 215 -0.93 7.45 -5.83
N SER A 216 -1.74 6.40 -5.69
CA SER A 216 -1.93 5.38 -6.71
C SER A 216 -3.30 5.53 -7.39
N LYS A 217 -3.37 5.17 -8.68
CA LYS A 217 -4.60 4.93 -9.41
C LYS A 217 -4.42 3.71 -10.29
N GLY A 218 -5.50 2.99 -10.56
CA GLY A 218 -5.52 1.93 -11.55
C GLY A 218 -6.69 2.10 -12.51
N THR A 219 -6.53 1.59 -13.72
CA THR A 219 -7.58 1.61 -14.73
C THR A 219 -7.49 0.44 -15.71
N HIS A 220 -8.66 -0.06 -16.13
CA HIS A 220 -8.79 -0.95 -17.28
C HIS A 220 -9.02 -0.21 -18.61
N SER A 221 -9.03 1.12 -18.56
CA SER A 221 -9.24 1.99 -19.72
C SER A 221 -7.92 2.33 -20.40
N SER A 222 -7.99 3.25 -21.37
CA SER A 222 -6.83 3.68 -22.13
C SER A 222 -5.89 4.61 -21.34
N VAL A 223 -4.70 4.82 -21.89
CA VAL A 223 -3.70 5.77 -21.39
C VAL A 223 -4.24 7.19 -21.13
N GLN A 224 -5.22 7.68 -21.92
CA GLN A 224 -5.83 9.00 -21.65
C GLN A 224 -6.55 9.03 -20.29
N GLN A 225 -7.13 7.90 -19.86
CA GLN A 225 -7.73 7.79 -18.54
C GLN A 225 -6.66 7.80 -17.44
N VAL A 226 -5.47 7.23 -17.71
CA VAL A 226 -4.33 7.32 -16.79
C VAL A 226 -3.94 8.78 -16.58
N HIS A 227 -3.89 9.60 -17.63
CA HIS A 227 -3.55 11.03 -17.50
C HIS A 227 -4.52 11.77 -16.57
N LYS A 228 -5.84 11.58 -16.78
CA LYS A 228 -6.89 12.15 -15.91
C LYS A 228 -6.75 11.67 -14.46
N GLN A 229 -6.51 10.36 -14.28
CA GLN A 229 -6.35 9.77 -12.95
C GLN A 229 -5.11 10.31 -12.23
N LEU A 230 -3.98 10.50 -12.93
CA LEU A 230 -2.77 11.11 -12.36
C LEU A 230 -2.99 12.58 -12.00
N SER A 231 -3.75 13.34 -12.81
CA SER A 231 -4.20 14.70 -12.45
C SER A 231 -4.99 14.66 -11.14
N THR A 232 -5.99 13.78 -11.03
CA THR A 232 -6.74 13.62 -9.77
C THR A 232 -5.82 13.17 -8.62
N ALA A 233 -4.86 12.28 -8.87
CA ALA A 233 -3.91 11.81 -7.86
C ALA A 233 -3.02 12.95 -7.32
N SER A 234 -2.72 13.97 -8.13
CA SER A 234 -2.01 15.16 -7.69
C SER A 234 -2.79 16.00 -6.67
N ALA A 235 -4.14 15.97 -6.72
CA ALA A 235 -5.00 16.56 -5.69
C ALA A 235 -5.03 15.75 -4.39
N HIS A 236 -4.73 14.44 -4.44
CA HIS A 236 -4.61 13.62 -3.24
C HIS A 236 -3.36 13.97 -2.44
N VAL A 237 -2.21 14.15 -3.09
CA VAL A 237 -0.96 14.52 -2.40
C VAL A 237 -1.01 15.96 -1.87
N GLU A 238 -1.74 16.86 -2.55
CA GLU A 238 -1.99 18.24 -2.11
C GLU A 238 -2.83 18.36 -0.82
N SER A 239 -3.50 17.28 -0.41
CA SER A 239 -4.27 17.28 0.83
C SER A 239 -3.38 17.16 2.08
N VAL A 240 -2.12 16.76 1.94
CA VAL A 240 -1.21 16.44 3.06
C VAL A 240 0.12 17.18 2.91
N HIS A 241 0.57 17.82 3.99
CA HIS A 241 1.88 18.46 4.07
C HIS A 241 2.60 18.03 5.35
N ILE A 242 3.92 17.87 5.23
CA ILE A 242 4.81 17.58 6.35
C ILE A 242 5.89 18.66 6.33
N GLY A 243 5.91 19.48 7.38
CA GLY A 243 6.66 20.72 7.43
C GLY A 243 5.96 21.86 6.68
N PRO A 244 6.73 22.80 6.10
CA PRO A 244 6.18 23.92 5.34
C PRO A 244 5.30 23.47 4.17
N TYR A 245 4.31 24.30 3.82
CA TYR A 245 3.40 24.04 2.70
C TYR A 245 4.18 23.67 1.44
N GLY A 246 3.79 22.55 0.84
CA GLY A 246 4.29 22.17 -0.47
C GLY A 246 5.75 21.74 -0.56
N THR A 247 6.39 21.38 0.56
CA THR A 247 7.80 20.94 0.57
C THR A 247 8.00 19.43 0.61
N VAL A 248 6.92 18.67 0.84
CA VAL A 248 6.96 17.21 0.95
C VAL A 248 7.13 16.57 -0.44
N PRO A 249 8.13 15.69 -0.63
CA PRO A 249 8.27 14.97 -1.89
C PRO A 249 7.08 14.02 -2.11
N TYR A 250 6.73 13.79 -3.37
CA TYR A 250 5.66 12.84 -3.68
C TYR A 250 5.88 12.07 -4.99
N LEU A 251 5.21 10.92 -5.09
CA LEU A 251 5.11 10.09 -6.28
C LEU A 251 3.63 9.94 -6.70
N LEU A 252 3.37 10.11 -7.98
CA LEU A 252 2.10 9.77 -8.61
C LEU A 252 2.31 8.51 -9.44
N ILE A 253 1.54 7.46 -9.17
CA ILE A 253 1.67 6.18 -9.87
C ILE A 253 0.30 5.78 -10.45
N GLY A 254 0.27 5.54 -11.75
CA GLY A 254 -0.92 5.10 -12.49
C GLY A 254 -0.67 3.71 -13.08
N THR A 255 -1.54 2.76 -12.77
CA THR A 255 -1.48 1.39 -13.31
C THR A 255 -2.45 1.28 -14.48
N GLU A 256 -1.92 1.10 -15.68
CA GLU A 256 -2.68 0.79 -16.88
C GLU A 256 -2.82 -0.74 -16.98
N ILE A 257 -4.06 -1.21 -17.05
CA ILE A 257 -4.40 -2.64 -17.13
C ILE A 257 -5.20 -2.89 -18.42
N PRO A 258 -4.55 -2.91 -19.59
CA PRO A 258 -5.23 -3.14 -20.86
C PRO A 258 -5.89 -4.52 -20.89
N LYS A 259 -6.92 -4.67 -21.73
CA LYS A 259 -7.63 -5.95 -21.86
C LYS A 259 -6.78 -7.04 -22.52
N LYS A 260 -5.89 -6.72 -23.45
CA LYS A 260 -5.15 -7.71 -24.26
C LYS A 260 -3.65 -7.49 -24.29
N GLU A 261 -3.19 -6.36 -23.79
CA GLU A 261 -1.78 -5.96 -23.80
C GLU A 261 -1.17 -6.11 -22.41
N SER A 262 0.15 -6.01 -22.36
CA SER A 262 0.92 -6.00 -21.12
C SER A 262 0.53 -4.82 -20.22
N LEU A 263 0.58 -5.02 -18.91
CA LEU A 263 0.43 -3.95 -17.93
C LEU A 263 1.56 -2.94 -18.04
N ALA A 264 1.24 -1.68 -17.74
CA ALA A 264 2.23 -0.60 -17.65
C ALA A 264 1.98 0.27 -16.41
N LEU A 265 3.07 0.69 -15.76
CA LEU A 265 3.06 1.63 -14.65
C LEU A 265 3.55 2.98 -15.16
N HIS A 266 2.75 4.02 -14.98
CA HIS A 266 3.06 5.40 -15.33
C HIS A 266 3.43 6.13 -14.05
N MET A 267 4.57 6.83 -14.04
CA MET A 267 5.05 7.50 -12.82
C MET A 267 5.53 8.92 -13.06
N LEU A 268 5.24 9.78 -12.10
CA LEU A 268 5.76 11.14 -11.98
C LEU A 268 6.19 11.41 -10.54
N GLU A 269 7.15 12.29 -10.34
CA GLU A 269 7.59 12.74 -9.01
C GLU A 269 7.61 14.25 -8.90
N ALA A 270 7.48 14.77 -7.69
CA ALA A 270 8.07 16.06 -7.37
C ALA A 270 9.12 15.88 -6.26
N PRO A 271 10.31 16.49 -6.41
CA PRO A 271 11.29 16.52 -5.35
C PRO A 271 10.76 17.34 -4.18
N GLY A 272 11.33 17.11 -3.01
CA GLY A 272 11.00 17.87 -1.81
C GLY A 272 12.19 17.90 -0.86
N THR A 273 12.10 18.76 0.14
CA THR A 273 13.15 18.98 1.13
C THR A 273 12.76 18.50 2.52
N THR A 274 11.53 18.00 2.69
CA THR A 274 11.02 17.54 3.98
C THR A 274 11.82 16.37 4.52
N VAL A 275 12.26 16.51 5.76
CA VAL A 275 12.85 15.47 6.60
C VAL A 275 12.25 15.62 7.99
N LEU A 276 11.89 14.51 8.65
CA LEU A 276 11.34 14.52 10.02
C LEU A 276 12.45 14.75 11.05
N ARG A 277 13.04 15.95 11.04
CA ARG A 277 14.05 16.38 12.02
C ARG A 277 13.36 16.94 13.26
N PRO A 278 13.48 16.30 14.44
CA PRO A 278 12.99 16.87 15.68
C PRO A 278 13.54 18.29 15.88
N SER A 279 12.73 19.19 16.43
CA SER A 279 13.19 20.51 16.84
C SER A 279 14.01 20.39 18.14
N GLY A 280 15.27 20.86 18.13
CA GLY A 280 16.15 20.91 19.31
C GLY A 280 16.93 19.61 19.60
N GLU A 281 17.53 19.51 20.79
CA GLU A 281 18.28 18.35 21.30
C GLU A 281 17.37 17.21 21.81
N THR A 282 16.16 17.09 21.26
CA THR A 282 15.24 16.02 21.70
C THR A 282 15.72 14.67 21.18
N SER A 283 15.86 13.71 22.10
CA SER A 283 16.10 12.29 21.80
C SER A 283 15.06 11.78 20.79
N GLU A 284 15.44 10.81 19.95
CA GLU A 284 14.52 10.11 19.05
C GLU A 284 13.22 9.74 19.80
N ALA A 285 12.08 9.90 19.12
CA ALA A 285 10.78 9.57 19.71
C ALA A 285 10.77 8.11 20.15
N ASP A 286 10.43 7.85 21.42
CA ASP A 286 10.26 6.47 21.89
C ASP A 286 9.00 5.87 21.23
N LEU A 287 9.23 4.93 20.32
CA LEU A 287 8.19 4.32 19.50
C LEU A 287 7.37 3.27 20.27
N ASP A 288 7.85 2.82 21.43
CA ASP A 288 7.21 1.81 22.26
C ASP A 288 6.04 2.41 23.05
N LEU A 289 6.12 3.70 23.36
CA LEU A 289 5.07 4.45 24.05
C LEU A 289 3.74 4.41 23.29
N THR A 290 2.66 4.30 24.05
CA THR A 290 1.30 4.37 23.51
C THR A 290 1.09 5.70 22.80
N LEU A 291 0.48 5.63 21.62
CA LEU A 291 0.22 6.82 20.82
C LEU A 291 -0.97 7.59 21.39
N ASP A 292 -0.73 8.83 21.80
CA ASP A 292 -1.81 9.74 22.14
C ASP A 292 -2.60 10.11 20.88
N GLN A 293 -3.93 10.02 20.98
CA GLN A 293 -4.81 10.46 19.92
C GLN A 293 -4.79 11.99 19.85
N GLY A 294 -4.34 12.52 18.72
CA GLY A 294 -4.48 13.94 18.41
C GLY A 294 -5.92 14.31 18.05
N ASN A 295 -6.29 15.55 18.33
CA ASN A 295 -7.56 16.17 17.89
C ASN A 295 -7.24 17.47 17.15
N ARG A 296 -6.39 17.36 16.12
CA ARG A 296 -5.91 18.52 15.34
C ARG A 296 -7.01 18.98 14.38
N MET A 297 -7.08 20.30 14.19
CA MET A 297 -7.88 20.85 13.10
C MET A 297 -7.24 20.49 11.76
N ALA A 298 -8.08 20.17 10.77
CA ALA A 298 -7.62 19.80 9.44
C ALA A 298 -7.43 21.07 8.59
N GLU A 299 -6.42 21.84 8.97
CA GLU A 299 -6.00 23.06 8.30
C GLU A 299 -4.52 23.00 7.93
N VAL A 300 -4.19 23.73 6.88
CA VAL A 300 -2.85 23.89 6.33
C VAL A 300 -2.54 25.37 6.28
N VAL A 301 -1.41 25.74 6.86
CA VAL A 301 -0.85 27.08 6.83
C VAL A 301 -0.12 27.29 5.51
N GLN A 302 -0.61 28.21 4.71
CA GLN A 302 0.02 28.68 3.48
C GLN A 302 0.59 30.08 3.69
N HIS A 303 1.84 30.29 3.26
CA HIS A 303 2.45 31.61 3.20
C HIS A 303 2.22 32.19 1.81
N THR A 304 1.53 33.33 1.74
CA THR A 304 1.24 34.06 0.50
C THR A 304 1.86 35.45 0.58
N GLU A 305 1.93 36.18 -0.54
CA GLU A 305 2.38 37.58 -0.57
C GLU A 305 1.57 38.49 0.36
N ARG A 306 0.28 38.14 0.59
CA ARG A 306 -0.64 38.87 1.46
C ARG A 306 -0.56 38.43 2.93
N GLY A 307 0.42 37.59 3.28
CA GLY A 307 0.60 37.05 4.62
C GLY A 307 0.16 35.59 4.74
N ARG A 308 -0.16 35.19 5.98
CA ARG A 308 -0.47 33.80 6.34
C ARG A 308 -1.96 33.51 6.16
N THR A 309 -2.30 32.51 5.35
CA THR A 309 -3.67 32.02 5.17
C THR A 309 -3.78 30.57 5.62
N THR A 310 -4.96 30.15 6.06
CA THR A 310 -5.27 28.75 6.36
C THR A 310 -6.25 28.20 5.33
N ILE A 311 -5.97 26.98 4.87
CA ILE A 311 -6.79 26.26 3.89
C ILE A 311 -7.07 24.84 4.41
N PRO A 312 -8.17 24.17 4.00
CA PRO A 312 -8.43 22.82 4.49
C PRO A 312 -7.36 21.81 4.03
N GLY A 313 -6.91 20.92 4.91
CA GLY A 313 -5.93 19.87 4.61
C GLY A 313 -5.27 19.30 5.88
N PHE A 314 -4.26 18.44 5.74
CA PHE A 314 -3.54 17.86 6.86
C PHE A 314 -2.11 18.39 6.88
N GLN A 315 -1.70 19.06 7.96
CA GLN A 315 -0.33 19.53 8.12
C GLN A 315 0.32 19.02 9.39
N VAL A 316 1.46 18.36 9.25
CA VAL A 316 2.36 18.04 10.37
C VAL A 316 3.40 19.15 10.46
N LEU A 317 3.38 19.95 11.52
CA LEU A 317 4.37 21.00 11.77
C LEU A 317 5.62 20.44 12.50
N PRO A 318 6.78 21.10 12.45
CA PRO A 318 8.05 20.61 13.01
C PRO A 318 7.99 20.16 14.47
N GLU A 319 7.25 20.88 15.32
CA GLU A 319 7.01 20.54 16.73
C GLU A 319 6.29 19.18 16.92
N SER A 320 5.67 18.67 15.86
CA SER A 320 4.95 17.40 15.84
C SER A 320 5.71 16.27 15.14
N PHE A 321 6.93 16.50 14.65
CA PHE A 321 7.70 15.46 13.95
C PHE A 321 8.00 14.23 14.82
N PRO A 322 8.35 14.36 16.12
CA PRO A 322 8.51 13.19 16.99
C PRO A 322 7.24 12.34 17.07
N TRP A 323 6.10 13.00 17.33
CA TRP A 323 4.79 12.33 17.36
C TRP A 323 4.48 11.65 16.03
N PHE A 324 4.68 12.34 14.90
CA PHE A 324 4.35 11.77 13.58
C PHE A 324 5.28 10.60 13.21
N SER A 325 6.54 10.61 13.66
CA SER A 325 7.45 9.47 13.52
C SER A 325 6.91 8.25 14.28
N ALA A 326 6.38 8.44 15.50
CA ALA A 326 5.70 7.39 16.24
C ALA A 326 4.40 6.93 15.54
N VAL A 327 3.62 7.84 14.95
CA VAL A 327 2.42 7.49 14.16
C VAL A 327 2.80 6.55 13.00
N LEU A 328 3.84 6.87 12.24
CA LEU A 328 4.27 6.06 11.09
C LEU A 328 4.71 4.67 11.54
N ALA A 329 5.64 4.59 12.49
CA ALA A 329 6.19 3.33 12.98
C ALA A 329 5.13 2.42 13.63
N ARG A 330 4.22 3.00 14.43
CA ARG A 330 3.14 2.22 15.07
C ARG A 330 2.07 1.81 14.07
N THR A 331 1.78 2.63 13.06
CA THR A 331 0.85 2.23 11.97
C THR A 331 1.44 1.11 11.13
N GLU A 332 2.75 1.11 10.87
CA GLU A 332 3.46 -0.01 10.27
C GLU A 332 3.34 -1.27 11.13
N ALA A 333 3.68 -1.19 12.43
CA ALA A 333 3.58 -2.30 13.37
C ALA A 333 2.17 -2.91 13.40
N ALA A 334 1.12 -2.07 13.43
CA ALA A 334 -0.27 -2.50 13.35
C ALA A 334 -0.58 -3.24 12.04
N THR A 335 -0.04 -2.77 10.91
CA THR A 335 -0.23 -3.40 9.60
C THR A 335 0.40 -4.79 9.57
N LEU A 336 1.63 -4.92 10.07
CA LEU A 336 2.38 -6.17 10.12
C LEU A 336 1.72 -7.19 11.05
N THR A 337 1.28 -6.77 12.23
CA THR A 337 0.58 -7.67 13.16
C THR A 337 -0.80 -8.05 12.65
N ALA A 338 -1.52 -7.14 11.98
CA ALA A 338 -2.81 -7.47 11.36
C ALA A 338 -2.64 -8.52 10.26
N PHE A 339 -1.59 -8.39 9.46
CA PHE A 339 -1.27 -9.33 8.37
C PHE A 339 -1.01 -10.76 8.86
N THR A 340 -0.50 -10.94 10.08
CA THR A 340 -0.31 -12.26 10.69
C THR A 340 -1.59 -12.83 11.33
N GLY A 341 -2.76 -12.20 11.12
CA GLY A 341 -4.00 -12.54 11.84
C GLY A 341 -4.09 -11.95 13.26
N GLY A 342 -3.30 -10.92 13.56
CA GLY A 342 -3.25 -10.24 14.86
C GLY A 342 -4.49 -9.39 15.14
N GLY A 343 -5.22 -9.77 16.18
CA GLY A 343 -6.27 -9.02 16.87
C GLY A 343 -5.66 -8.13 17.96
N LYS A 344 -5.71 -8.54 19.24
CA LYS A 344 -5.17 -7.75 20.37
C LYS A 344 -3.74 -7.20 20.15
N PRO A 345 -2.76 -7.95 19.58
CA PRO A 345 -1.43 -7.40 19.28
C PRO A 345 -1.44 -6.23 18.30
N THR A 346 -2.43 -6.15 17.41
CA THR A 346 -2.64 -4.99 16.52
C THR A 346 -3.27 -3.82 17.26
N ALA A 347 -4.19 -4.09 18.18
CA ALA A 347 -4.93 -3.05 18.92
C ALA A 347 -4.01 -2.11 19.72
N GLN A 348 -2.90 -2.62 20.26
CA GLN A 348 -1.98 -1.81 21.08
C GLN A 348 -1.32 -0.67 20.29
N TYR A 349 -1.25 -0.79 18.96
CA TYR A 349 -0.58 0.16 18.09
C TYR A 349 -1.47 1.26 17.54
N LEU A 350 -2.79 1.11 17.69
CA LEU A 350 -3.78 1.99 17.09
C LEU A 350 -4.45 2.86 18.16
N THR A 351 -4.78 4.10 17.79
CA THR A 351 -5.72 4.93 18.56
C THR A 351 -7.17 4.50 18.32
N LYS A 352 -8.09 5.08 19.10
CA LYS A 352 -9.53 4.84 18.94
C LYS A 352 -10.03 5.23 17.53
N GLU A 353 -9.64 6.39 16.99
CA GLU A 353 -10.04 6.82 15.64
C GLU A 353 -9.36 6.03 14.52
N GLN A 354 -8.17 5.48 14.78
CA GLN A 354 -7.53 4.50 13.90
C GLN A 354 -8.27 3.15 13.86
N GLY A 355 -9.19 2.90 14.81
CA GLY A 355 -10.03 1.71 14.83
C GLY A 355 -9.59 0.66 15.83
N GLN A 356 -8.81 1.02 16.86
CA GLN A 356 -8.33 0.10 17.91
C GLN A 356 -9.39 -0.90 18.42
N ARG A 357 -10.62 -0.45 18.63
CA ARG A 357 -11.73 -1.29 19.13
C ARG A 357 -12.04 -2.49 18.25
N HIS A 358 -11.78 -2.38 16.95
CA HIS A 358 -11.94 -3.45 15.97
C HIS A 358 -10.96 -4.59 16.19
N PHE A 359 -9.90 -4.40 16.96
CA PHE A 359 -8.88 -5.41 17.23
C PHE A 359 -8.87 -5.86 18.71
N GLN A 360 -9.66 -5.20 19.58
CA GLN A 360 -9.75 -5.54 21.01
C GLN A 360 -10.63 -6.77 21.30
N HIS A 361 -11.59 -7.08 20.42
CA HIS A 361 -12.50 -8.19 20.61
C HIS A 361 -11.91 -9.46 19.98
N ASN A 362 -11.80 -10.53 20.77
CA ASN A 362 -11.53 -11.88 20.25
C ASN A 362 -12.76 -12.29 19.42
N VAL A 363 -12.77 -12.02 18.12
CA VAL A 363 -13.84 -12.48 17.25
C VAL A 363 -13.59 -13.94 16.97
N HIS A 364 -14.44 -14.77 17.58
CA HIS A 364 -14.45 -16.23 17.67
C HIS A 364 -13.79 -16.76 18.95
N ALA A 365 -14.57 -17.53 19.71
CA ALA A 365 -14.05 -18.63 20.50
C ALA A 365 -13.11 -19.43 19.57
N ASP A 366 -11.85 -19.64 19.98
CA ASP A 366 -10.71 -20.17 19.20
C ASP A 366 -9.82 -19.18 18.40
N THR A 367 -9.98 -17.86 18.46
CA THR A 367 -8.94 -16.96 17.89
C THR A 367 -7.60 -16.97 18.62
N ASP A 368 -7.58 -17.38 19.89
CA ASP A 368 -6.32 -17.66 20.60
C ASP A 368 -5.65 -18.95 20.09
N LYS A 369 -6.38 -19.85 19.37
CA LYS A 369 -5.84 -21.05 18.70
C LYS A 369 -5.56 -20.86 17.20
N LEU A 370 -6.08 -19.82 16.57
CA LEU A 370 -5.88 -19.54 15.12
C LEU A 370 -4.52 -18.90 14.81
N ARG A 371 -3.73 -18.58 15.85
CA ARG A 371 -2.39 -17.96 15.79
C ARG A 371 -1.23 -18.92 16.07
N ASP A 372 -1.42 -20.20 15.81
CA ASP A 372 -0.43 -21.23 16.13
C ASP A 372 0.26 -21.81 14.90
N ALA A 373 0.04 -21.24 13.71
CA ALA A 373 0.73 -21.68 12.50
C ALA A 373 2.18 -21.18 12.52
N ALA A 374 3.09 -22.12 12.80
CA ALA A 374 4.52 -21.91 12.72
C ALA A 374 5.07 -22.74 11.56
N HIS A 375 5.66 -22.07 10.57
CA HIS A 375 6.26 -22.72 9.41
C HIS A 375 7.71 -22.29 9.28
N GLN A 376 8.58 -23.24 8.94
CA GLN A 376 9.95 -22.95 8.55
C GLN A 376 10.02 -22.85 7.02
N ILE A 377 10.29 -21.65 6.51
CA ILE A 377 10.37 -21.37 5.07
C ILE A 377 11.76 -20.82 4.78
N HIS A 378 12.49 -21.45 3.86
CA HIS A 378 13.90 -21.12 3.59
C HIS A 378 14.84 -21.17 4.82
N GLY A 379 14.52 -22.02 5.81
CA GLY A 379 15.28 -22.09 7.06
C GLY A 379 15.00 -20.93 8.01
N ILE A 380 13.99 -20.11 7.74
CA ILE A 380 13.55 -19.00 8.60
C ILE A 380 12.23 -19.40 9.25
N ASP A 381 12.14 -19.24 10.56
CA ASP A 381 10.91 -19.52 11.30
C ASP A 381 9.94 -18.33 11.19
N PHE A 382 8.73 -18.61 10.73
CA PHE A 382 7.65 -17.65 10.63
C PHE A 382 6.49 -18.07 11.54
N VAL A 383 5.79 -17.07 12.08
CA VAL A 383 4.56 -17.24 12.87
C VAL A 383 3.46 -16.40 12.24
N GLY A 384 2.26 -16.97 12.15
CA GLY A 384 1.10 -16.27 11.62
C GLY A 384 -0.14 -17.14 11.55
N THR A 385 -0.82 -17.13 10.40
CA THR A 385 -2.11 -17.79 10.23
C THR A 385 -2.21 -18.50 8.88
N ASP A 386 -2.82 -19.67 8.89
CA ASP A 386 -3.14 -20.45 7.70
C ASP A 386 -4.56 -20.17 7.22
N HIS A 387 -4.77 -20.26 5.92
CA HIS A 387 -6.07 -20.22 5.29
C HIS A 387 -6.20 -21.31 4.25
N ILE A 388 -7.22 -22.13 4.42
CA ILE A 388 -7.50 -23.25 3.54
C ILE A 388 -8.78 -22.95 2.78
N TYR A 389 -8.69 -22.98 1.46
CA TYR A 389 -9.82 -22.74 0.56
C TYR A 389 -9.73 -23.65 -0.66
N ARG A 390 -10.72 -23.57 -1.55
CA ARG A 390 -10.74 -24.32 -2.80
C ARG A 390 -10.40 -23.40 -3.98
N LEU A 391 -9.38 -23.78 -4.73
CA LEU A 391 -9.02 -23.18 -6.01
C LEU A 391 -9.39 -24.19 -7.10
N ASN A 392 -10.27 -23.81 -8.04
CA ASN A 392 -10.78 -24.71 -9.09
C ASN A 392 -11.26 -26.07 -8.53
N GLY A 393 -11.87 -26.07 -7.34
CA GLY A 393 -12.35 -27.28 -6.64
C GLY A 393 -11.30 -28.00 -5.79
N THR A 394 -10.00 -27.79 -6.02
CA THR A 394 -8.90 -28.42 -5.28
C THR A 394 -8.54 -27.64 -4.02
N ARG A 395 -8.23 -28.36 -2.93
CA ARG A 395 -7.87 -27.76 -1.65
C ARG A 395 -6.45 -27.20 -1.69
N VAL A 396 -6.32 -25.92 -1.35
CA VAL A 396 -5.03 -25.22 -1.25
C VAL A 396 -4.91 -24.57 0.13
N GLU A 397 -3.68 -24.39 0.57
CA GLU A 397 -3.35 -23.78 1.85
C GLU A 397 -2.45 -22.58 1.59
N ALA A 398 -2.89 -21.40 2.03
CA ALA A 398 -2.10 -20.18 2.06
C ALA A 398 -1.69 -19.87 3.50
N PHE A 399 -0.49 -19.33 3.68
CA PHE A 399 0.06 -18.90 4.97
C PHE A 399 0.51 -17.46 4.88
N SER A 400 0.11 -16.64 5.86
CA SER A 400 0.58 -15.26 6.05
C SER A 400 1.22 -15.14 7.42
N GLY A 401 2.39 -14.51 7.50
CA GLY A 401 3.12 -14.45 8.75
C GLY A 401 4.24 -13.43 8.77
N LEU A 402 4.95 -13.40 9.89
CA LEU A 402 6.10 -12.55 10.14
C LEU A 402 7.22 -13.40 10.74
N ARG A 403 8.48 -13.09 10.42
CA ARG A 403 9.63 -13.80 11.01
C ARG A 403 9.49 -13.81 12.53
N LYS A 404 9.60 -14.98 13.15
CA LYS A 404 9.29 -15.21 14.57
C LYS A 404 9.95 -14.20 15.50
N SER A 405 11.24 -13.91 15.32
CA SER A 405 11.97 -12.93 16.14
C SER A 405 11.37 -11.51 16.03
N LEU A 406 11.04 -11.07 14.82
CA LEU A 406 10.41 -9.77 14.56
C LEU A 406 8.99 -9.71 15.13
N TYR A 407 8.22 -10.79 14.95
CA TYR A 407 6.90 -10.94 15.55
C TYR A 407 6.96 -10.82 17.08
N MET A 408 7.95 -11.45 17.75
CA MET A 408 8.05 -11.36 19.20
C MET A 408 8.30 -9.92 19.69
N HIS A 409 9.05 -9.10 18.95
CA HIS A 409 9.18 -7.68 19.28
C HIS A 409 7.81 -6.97 19.21
N LEU A 410 7.09 -7.14 18.10
CA LEU A 410 5.80 -6.50 17.91
C LEU A 410 4.69 -7.06 18.83
N HIS A 411 4.75 -8.34 19.16
CA HIS A 411 3.81 -8.94 20.09
C HIS A 411 3.87 -8.26 21.46
N HIS A 412 5.08 -7.87 21.89
CA HIS A 412 5.34 -7.23 23.18
C HIS A 412 5.42 -5.70 23.13
N GLY A 413 5.00 -5.06 22.04
CA GLY A 413 4.98 -3.59 21.96
C GLY A 413 6.34 -2.94 21.73
N ARG A 414 7.40 -3.73 21.44
CA ARG A 414 8.79 -3.29 21.26
C ARG A 414 9.07 -2.87 19.81
N VAL A 415 8.52 -1.72 19.41
CA VAL A 415 8.65 -1.16 18.06
C VAL A 415 10.08 -0.73 17.76
N ASN A 416 10.78 -0.14 18.74
CA ASN A 416 12.18 0.27 18.57
C ASN A 416 13.08 -0.92 18.21
N GLU A 417 12.96 -2.03 18.95
CA GLU A 417 13.74 -3.24 18.70
C GLU A 417 13.34 -3.90 17.38
N TYR A 418 12.06 -3.91 17.03
CA TYR A 418 11.62 -4.37 15.70
C TYR A 418 12.32 -3.59 14.58
N ARG A 419 12.33 -2.24 14.66
CA ARG A 419 12.96 -1.40 13.62
C ARG A 419 14.46 -1.65 13.50
N ARG A 420 15.17 -1.77 14.63
CA ARG A 420 16.61 -2.08 14.62
C ARG A 420 16.86 -3.47 14.02
N ALA A 421 16.13 -4.49 14.47
CA ALA A 421 16.31 -5.86 14.01
C ALA A 421 15.97 -6.04 12.52
N VAL A 422 14.87 -5.44 12.03
CA VAL A 422 14.51 -5.53 10.61
C VAL A 422 15.53 -4.79 9.72
N HIS A 423 16.08 -3.69 10.23
CA HIS A 423 17.14 -2.94 9.55
C HIS A 423 18.44 -3.74 9.44
N GLU A 424 18.86 -4.44 10.49
CA GLU A 424 20.03 -5.34 10.45
C GLU A 424 19.84 -6.49 9.44
N LEU A 425 18.60 -6.93 9.25
CA LEU A 425 18.23 -8.03 8.35
C LEU A 425 17.99 -7.61 6.89
N ARG A 426 17.99 -6.32 6.59
CA ARG A 426 17.47 -5.75 5.32
C ARG A 426 18.06 -6.39 4.04
N ASP A 427 19.31 -6.84 4.08
CA ASP A 427 20.03 -7.43 2.95
C ASP A 427 20.14 -8.97 3.01
N GLN A 428 19.45 -9.59 3.98
CA GLN A 428 19.58 -11.04 4.28
C GLN A 428 18.39 -11.87 3.81
N TRP A 429 17.38 -11.24 3.20
CA TRP A 429 16.14 -11.91 2.82
C TRP A 429 16.31 -12.76 1.55
N PRO A 430 15.83 -14.02 1.53
CA PRO A 430 15.91 -14.86 0.34
C PRO A 430 15.10 -14.27 -0.83
N GLY A 431 15.70 -14.21 -2.02
CA GLY A 431 15.02 -13.80 -3.26
C GLY A 431 14.31 -14.93 -4.01
N ARG A 432 14.21 -16.13 -3.43
CA ARG A 432 13.58 -17.30 -4.07
C ARG A 432 12.07 -17.26 -3.90
N SER A 433 11.34 -17.56 -4.98
CA SER A 433 9.87 -17.54 -5.01
C SER A 433 9.21 -18.88 -4.69
N THR A 434 9.99 -19.92 -4.36
CA THR A 434 9.51 -21.28 -4.05
C THR A 434 10.32 -21.84 -2.90
N ALA A 435 9.74 -22.71 -2.07
CA ALA A 435 10.45 -23.39 -0.99
C ALA A 435 10.03 -24.86 -0.89
N LYS A 436 10.76 -25.66 -0.10
CA LYS A 436 10.37 -27.05 0.18
C LYS A 436 8.93 -27.05 0.74
N HIS A 437 8.04 -27.82 0.11
CA HIS A 437 6.60 -27.90 0.45
C HIS A 437 5.75 -26.66 0.16
N TRP A 438 6.30 -25.62 -0.48
CA TRP A 438 5.58 -24.39 -0.84
C TRP A 438 5.73 -24.07 -2.33
N SER A 439 4.61 -24.01 -3.04
CA SER A 439 4.55 -23.78 -4.48
C SER A 439 4.89 -22.34 -4.85
N ALA A 440 4.46 -21.37 -4.05
CA ALA A 440 4.91 -19.98 -4.17
C ALA A 440 5.14 -19.35 -2.80
N VAL A 441 6.18 -18.52 -2.70
CA VAL A 441 6.66 -17.85 -1.49
C VAL A 441 7.04 -16.41 -1.85
N SER A 442 6.63 -15.46 -1.02
CA SER A 442 7.01 -14.05 -1.12
C SER A 442 7.43 -13.57 0.27
N ILE A 443 8.72 -13.29 0.45
CA ILE A 443 9.26 -12.69 1.67
C ILE A 443 9.61 -11.23 1.36
N ARG A 444 9.14 -10.30 2.19
CA ARG A 444 9.39 -8.86 2.05
C ARG A 444 10.46 -8.38 3.03
N ALA A 445 11.01 -7.21 2.76
CA ALA A 445 12.09 -6.64 3.58
C ALA A 445 11.67 -6.25 5.00
N ASP A 446 10.36 -6.05 5.21
CA ASP A 446 9.72 -5.88 6.53
C ASP A 446 9.64 -7.20 7.33
N GLY A 447 10.09 -8.31 6.74
CA GLY A 447 10.13 -9.64 7.34
C GLY A 447 8.82 -10.42 7.26
N THR A 448 7.81 -9.91 6.57
CA THR A 448 6.56 -10.63 6.31
C THR A 448 6.76 -11.73 5.27
N VAL A 449 5.95 -12.77 5.37
CA VAL A 449 5.88 -13.85 4.38
C VAL A 449 4.44 -14.09 3.96
N LEU A 450 4.24 -14.34 2.66
CA LEU A 450 3.05 -14.95 2.12
C LEU A 450 3.48 -16.21 1.37
N ALA A 451 2.85 -17.36 1.64
CA ALA A 451 3.16 -18.63 0.99
C ALA A 451 1.89 -19.40 0.63
N ILE A 452 1.94 -20.22 -0.42
CA ILE A 452 0.81 -21.07 -0.83
C ILE A 452 1.29 -22.43 -1.33
N ARG A 453 0.53 -23.47 -1.02
CA ARG A 453 0.79 -24.86 -1.45
C ARG A 453 -0.50 -25.60 -1.78
N LEU A 454 -0.35 -26.64 -2.58
CA LEU A 454 -1.36 -27.69 -2.68
C LEU A 454 -1.45 -28.41 -1.33
N ARG A 455 -2.66 -28.76 -0.90
CA ARG A 455 -2.86 -29.66 0.21
C ARG A 455 -3.32 -31.00 -0.35
N GLU A 456 -2.52 -32.04 -0.19
CA GLU A 456 -2.96 -33.42 -0.41
C GLU A 456 -4.08 -33.76 0.59
N GLU A 457 -5.08 -34.54 0.17
CA GLU A 457 -6.34 -34.76 0.89
C GLU A 457 -6.18 -35.28 2.32
#